data_AF-A0A3S0WC84-F1
#
_entry.id   AF-A0A3S0WC84-F1
#
_cell.length_a   1.000
_cell.length_b   1.000
_cell.length_c   1.000
_cell.angle_alpha   90.00
_cell.angle_beta   90.00
_cell.angle_gamma   90.00
#
_symmetry.space_group_name_H-M   'P 1'
#
loop_
_entity.id
_entity.type
_entity.pdbx_description
1 polymer ?
#
loop_
_entity_poly.entity_id
_entity_poly.type
_entity_poly.pdbx_seq_one_letter_code
_entity_poly.pdbx_strand_id
1 'polypeptide(L)'
;MSDETEKSLPETVSEQVRAVVSKAQEETGRLVDSLVKEGEKIRDQTRRIAEEKVGEMKDRVDEVRGMVEDVRSRAGDTLDNLEQLFEERVARALKRLGVPTRDDVQGIARRLEEINERIRLLAEAREAASMALAVDDLKQINGIGPVLEGKLKAAGICSYQQIAALNPADIERLETEVIHFSGRINRDDWIGQARTLHLSKYGVEPR
;
A
#
# COMPACT_ATOMS: atom_id res chain seq x y z
N MET A 1 134.59 13.18 17.05
CA MET A 1 134.40 12.59 15.71
C MET A 1 132.91 12.73 15.43
N SER A 2 132.48 13.86 14.88
CA SER A 2 132.38 14.14 13.42
C SER A 2 131.11 13.50 12.86
N ASP A 3 130.24 14.15 12.10
CA ASP A 3 130.10 15.55 11.67
C ASP A 3 128.71 15.66 11.01
N GLU A 4 128.29 16.90 10.78
CA GLU A 4 127.15 17.46 10.01
C GLU A 4 126.61 16.62 8.82
N THR A 5 125.34 16.72 8.40
CA THR A 5 124.88 17.84 7.56
C THR A 5 123.36 17.82 7.28
N GLU A 6 122.80 19.03 7.32
CA GLU A 6 121.50 19.52 6.84
C GLU A 6 121.28 19.33 5.31
N LYS A 7 120.04 19.06 4.86
CA LYS A 7 119.54 19.58 3.56
C LYS A 7 118.01 19.56 3.40
N SER A 8 117.47 20.68 2.91
CA SER A 8 116.07 21.05 2.71
C SER A 8 115.41 20.53 1.41
N LEU A 9 114.16 20.05 1.54
CA LEU A 9 112.90 20.01 0.70
C LEU A 9 112.91 19.73 -0.84
N PRO A 10 111.77 19.23 -1.40
CA PRO A 10 111.13 19.97 -2.51
C PRO A 10 109.57 19.97 -2.55
N GLU A 11 108.99 21.11 -2.97
CA GLU A 11 107.55 21.47 -3.06
C GLU A 11 106.79 20.90 -4.28
N THR A 12 107.45 20.22 -5.22
CA THR A 12 106.85 19.73 -6.49
C THR A 12 105.83 18.60 -6.29
N VAL A 13 105.97 17.85 -5.20
CA VAL A 13 105.08 16.73 -4.87
C VAL A 13 103.69 17.24 -4.47
N SER A 14 103.60 18.42 -3.84
CA SER A 14 102.35 18.98 -3.32
C SER A 14 101.37 19.44 -4.41
N GLU A 15 101.86 19.99 -5.53
CA GLU A 15 101.00 20.40 -6.66
C GLU A 15 100.45 19.20 -7.43
N GLN A 16 101.27 18.16 -7.65
CA GLN A 16 100.81 16.91 -8.27
C GLN A 16 99.74 16.22 -7.43
N VAL A 17 99.92 16.19 -6.10
CA VAL A 17 98.91 15.68 -5.18
C VAL A 17 97.60 16.48 -5.30
N ARG A 18 97.66 17.81 -5.37
CA ARG A 18 96.46 18.64 -5.50
C ARG A 18 95.73 18.44 -6.84
N ALA A 19 96.45 18.31 -7.96
CA ALA A 19 95.84 18.04 -9.27
C ALA A 19 95.19 16.66 -9.36
N VAL A 20 95.82 15.63 -8.77
CA VAL A 20 95.25 14.27 -8.69
C VAL A 20 94.00 14.27 -7.80
N VAL A 21 94.03 15.01 -6.69
CA VAL A 21 92.87 15.16 -5.79
C VAL A 21 91.71 15.89 -6.48
N SER A 22 91.96 16.99 -7.21
CA SER A 22 90.89 17.70 -7.93
C SER A 22 90.29 16.85 -9.05
N LYS A 23 91.10 16.10 -9.79
CA LYS A 23 90.61 15.17 -10.82
C LYS A 23 89.78 14.04 -10.20
N ALA A 24 90.24 13.50 -9.07
CA ALA A 24 89.47 12.51 -8.31
C ALA A 24 88.15 13.09 -7.77
N GLN A 25 88.12 14.34 -7.33
CA GLN A 25 86.90 15.02 -6.86
C GLN A 25 85.89 15.24 -8.00
N GLU A 26 86.35 15.62 -9.19
CA GLU A 26 85.48 15.80 -10.36
C GLU A 26 84.91 14.47 -10.87
N GLU A 27 85.74 13.43 -10.94
CA GLU A 27 85.28 12.07 -11.27
C GLU A 27 84.29 11.54 -10.23
N THR A 28 84.50 11.85 -8.94
CA THR A 28 83.57 11.51 -7.86
C THR A 28 82.24 12.24 -8.00
N GLY A 29 82.25 13.54 -8.33
CA GLY A 29 81.02 14.32 -8.54
C GLY A 29 80.14 13.76 -9.67
N ARG A 30 80.75 13.39 -10.80
CA ARG A 30 80.02 12.79 -11.94
C ARG A 30 79.43 11.42 -11.60
N LEU A 31 80.11 10.62 -10.78
CA LEU A 31 79.60 9.34 -10.31
C LEU A 31 78.41 9.53 -9.37
N VAL A 32 78.47 10.52 -8.47
CA VAL A 32 77.35 10.87 -7.58
C VAL A 32 76.15 11.34 -8.39
N ASP A 33 76.33 12.23 -9.37
CA ASP A 33 75.22 12.72 -10.21
C ASP A 33 74.56 11.60 -11.02
N SER A 34 75.36 10.65 -11.52
CA SER A 34 74.85 9.46 -12.21
C SER A 34 74.03 8.56 -11.29
N LEU A 35 74.51 8.34 -10.06
CA LEU A 35 73.79 7.56 -9.04
C LEU A 35 72.50 8.25 -8.60
N VAL A 36 72.51 9.57 -8.45
CA VAL A 36 71.32 10.35 -8.13
C VAL A 36 70.28 10.21 -9.24
N LYS A 37 70.69 10.34 -10.50
CA LYS A 37 69.81 10.21 -11.66
C LYS A 37 69.25 8.80 -11.82
N GLU A 38 70.04 7.76 -11.56
CA GLU A 38 69.54 6.38 -11.52
C GLU A 38 68.61 6.14 -10.32
N GLY A 39 68.89 6.75 -9.16
CA GLY A 39 68.02 6.72 -8.00
C GLY A 39 66.66 7.37 -8.26
N GLU A 40 66.62 8.49 -8.98
CA GLU A 40 65.38 9.16 -9.41
C GLU A 40 64.56 8.28 -10.36
N LYS A 41 65.20 7.66 -11.37
CA LYS A 41 64.51 6.72 -12.28
C LYS A 41 63.93 5.52 -11.53
N ILE A 42 64.69 4.93 -10.59
CA ILE A 42 64.24 3.81 -9.79
C ILE A 42 63.03 4.20 -8.93
N ARG A 43 63.06 5.40 -8.34
CA ARG A 43 61.93 5.94 -7.56
C ARG A 43 60.68 6.12 -8.43
N ASP A 44 60.84 6.65 -9.65
CA ASP A 44 59.72 6.86 -10.58
C ASP A 44 59.13 5.56 -11.13
N GLN A 45 59.98 4.56 -11.42
CA GLN A 45 59.52 3.23 -11.80
C GLN A 45 58.78 2.54 -10.65
N THR A 46 59.31 2.65 -9.42
CA THR A 46 58.68 2.08 -8.23
C THR A 46 57.33 2.73 -7.94
N ARG A 47 57.22 4.07 -8.08
CA ARG A 47 55.96 4.80 -7.93
C ARG A 47 54.92 4.36 -8.95
N ARG A 48 55.28 4.23 -10.23
CA ARG A 48 54.35 3.78 -11.29
C ARG A 48 53.84 2.36 -11.05
N ILE A 49 54.71 1.43 -10.66
CA ILE A 49 54.32 0.06 -10.33
C ILE A 49 53.40 0.04 -9.09
N ALA A 50 53.66 0.90 -8.11
CA ALA A 50 52.79 1.04 -6.94
C ALA A 50 51.41 1.60 -7.34
N GLU A 51 51.36 2.64 -8.17
CA GLU A 51 50.10 3.24 -8.67
C GLU A 51 49.28 2.24 -9.50
N GLU A 52 49.92 1.48 -10.39
CA GLU A 52 49.29 0.43 -11.20
C GLU A 52 48.69 -0.68 -10.32
N LYS A 53 49.48 -1.20 -9.36
CA LYS A 53 49.01 -2.24 -8.43
C LYS A 53 47.89 -1.76 -7.51
N VAL A 54 47.90 -0.48 -7.11
CA VAL A 54 46.82 0.11 -6.33
C VAL A 54 45.53 0.20 -7.16
N GLY A 55 45.64 0.52 -8.45
CA GLY A 55 44.52 0.48 -9.39
C GLY A 55 43.92 -0.92 -9.53
N GLU A 56 44.74 -1.92 -9.83
CA GLU A 56 44.29 -3.32 -9.95
C GLU A 56 43.67 -3.85 -8.65
N MET A 57 44.23 -3.46 -7.51
CA MET A 57 43.70 -3.85 -6.20
C MET A 57 42.34 -3.22 -5.94
N LYS A 58 42.16 -1.95 -6.34
CA LYS A 58 40.87 -1.27 -6.23
C LYS A 58 39.81 -1.93 -7.11
N ASP A 59 40.14 -2.27 -8.34
CA ASP A 59 39.22 -2.95 -9.26
C ASP A 59 38.78 -4.32 -8.71
N ARG A 60 39.73 -5.10 -8.16
CA ARG A 60 39.42 -6.38 -7.49
C ARG A 60 38.58 -6.20 -6.23
N VAL A 61 38.81 -5.13 -5.46
CA VAL A 61 38.00 -4.83 -4.27
C VAL A 61 36.57 -4.46 -4.66
N ASP A 62 36.41 -3.70 -5.74
CA ASP A 62 35.09 -3.34 -6.27
C ASP A 62 34.34 -4.58 -6.81
N GLU A 63 35.03 -5.51 -7.47
CA GLU A 63 34.47 -6.80 -7.90
C GLU A 63 34.02 -7.67 -6.71
N VAL A 64 34.87 -7.80 -5.68
CA VAL A 64 34.53 -8.54 -4.46
C VAL A 64 33.35 -7.90 -3.74
N ARG A 65 33.27 -6.56 -3.71
CA ARG A 65 32.11 -5.85 -3.14
C ARG A 65 30.82 -6.21 -3.88
N GLY A 66 30.86 -6.23 -5.22
CA GLY A 66 29.72 -6.63 -6.05
C GLY A 66 29.26 -8.06 -5.76
N MET A 67 30.19 -9.02 -5.65
CA MET A 67 29.83 -10.42 -5.31
C MET A 67 29.20 -10.56 -3.93
N VAL A 68 29.67 -9.78 -2.94
CA VAL A 68 29.10 -9.78 -1.58
C VAL A 68 27.69 -9.20 -1.56
N GLU A 69 27.43 -8.13 -2.32
CA GLU A 69 26.08 -7.57 -2.50
C GLU A 69 25.13 -8.58 -3.14
N ASP A 70 25.59 -9.30 -4.16
CA ASP A 70 24.87 -10.37 -4.84
C ASP A 70 24.49 -11.53 -3.91
N VAL A 71 25.44 -12.00 -3.09
CA VAL A 71 25.19 -13.07 -2.10
C VAL A 71 24.23 -12.59 -1.03
N ARG A 72 24.33 -11.34 -0.59
CA ARG A 72 23.41 -10.76 0.39
C ARG A 72 21.99 -10.66 -0.17
N SER A 73 21.84 -10.25 -1.42
CA SER A 73 20.54 -10.21 -2.11
C SER A 73 19.92 -11.60 -2.19
N ARG A 74 20.67 -12.59 -2.69
CA ARG A 74 20.20 -13.98 -2.81
C ARG A 74 19.84 -14.59 -1.45
N ALA A 75 20.62 -14.29 -0.42
CA ALA A 75 20.31 -14.74 0.94
C ALA A 75 19.02 -14.10 1.48
N GLY A 76 18.78 -12.82 1.19
CA GLY A 76 17.51 -12.14 1.48
C GLY A 76 16.32 -12.85 0.84
N ASP A 77 16.39 -13.09 -0.47
CA ASP A 77 15.32 -13.76 -1.22
C ASP A 77 15.02 -15.17 -0.65
N THR A 78 16.05 -15.90 -0.22
CA THR A 78 15.86 -17.22 0.41
C THR A 78 15.24 -17.14 1.81
N LEU A 79 15.55 -16.10 2.59
CA LEU A 79 14.93 -15.88 3.89
C LEU A 79 13.44 -15.54 3.74
N ASP A 80 13.09 -14.72 2.76
CA ASP A 80 11.70 -14.36 2.47
C ASP A 80 10.87 -15.61 2.09
N ASN A 81 11.45 -16.50 1.27
CA ASN A 81 10.80 -17.78 0.94
C ASN A 81 10.65 -18.71 2.17
N LEU A 82 11.62 -18.72 3.08
CA LEU A 82 11.50 -19.49 4.33
C LEU A 82 10.45 -18.92 5.27
N GLU A 83 10.31 -17.60 5.33
CA GLU A 83 9.26 -16.92 6.09
C GLU A 83 7.88 -17.34 5.55
N GLN A 84 7.68 -17.31 4.24
CA GLN A 84 6.45 -17.77 3.60
C GLN A 84 6.12 -19.24 3.91
N LEU A 85 7.11 -20.14 3.82
CA LEU A 85 6.92 -21.55 4.15
C LEU A 85 6.66 -21.79 5.65
N PHE A 86 7.26 -20.98 6.51
CA PHE A 86 6.99 -21.01 7.95
C PHE A 86 5.56 -20.59 8.23
N GLU A 87 5.10 -19.47 7.67
CA GLU A 87 3.72 -18.99 7.81
C GLU A 87 2.70 -20.03 7.34
N GLU A 88 2.91 -20.65 6.18
CA GLU A 88 2.02 -21.72 5.68
C GLU A 88 1.97 -22.93 6.62
N ARG A 89 3.13 -23.32 7.18
CA ARG A 89 3.20 -24.44 8.14
C ARG A 89 2.52 -24.09 9.45
N VAL A 90 2.69 -22.87 9.96
CA VAL A 90 2.03 -22.38 11.17
C VAL A 90 0.52 -22.30 10.95
N ALA A 91 0.06 -21.71 9.85
CA ALA A 91 -1.37 -21.65 9.52
C ALA A 91 -2.00 -23.04 9.42
N ARG A 92 -1.30 -24.00 8.78
CA ARG A 92 -1.75 -25.39 8.69
C ARG A 92 -1.79 -26.08 10.05
N ALA A 93 -0.80 -25.84 10.92
CA ALA A 93 -0.77 -26.37 12.28
C ALA A 93 -1.93 -25.82 13.12
N LEU A 94 -2.16 -24.50 13.09
CA LEU A 94 -3.29 -23.85 13.77
C LEU A 94 -4.62 -24.43 13.30
N LYS A 95 -4.80 -24.55 11.97
CA LYS A 95 -6.00 -25.15 11.38
C LYS A 95 -6.21 -26.59 11.82
N ARG A 96 -5.14 -27.40 11.90
CA ARG A 96 -5.19 -28.78 12.37
C ARG A 96 -5.46 -28.91 13.87
N LEU A 97 -5.06 -27.92 14.65
CA LEU A 97 -5.38 -27.79 16.09
C LEU A 97 -6.76 -27.17 16.33
N GLY A 98 -7.48 -26.77 15.28
CA GLY A 98 -8.81 -26.15 15.40
C GLY A 98 -8.78 -24.71 15.90
N VAL A 99 -7.61 -24.05 15.88
CA VAL A 99 -7.46 -22.66 16.28
C VAL A 99 -7.70 -21.78 15.05
N PRO A 100 -8.75 -20.95 15.04
CA PRO A 100 -9.02 -20.04 13.93
C PRO A 100 -7.90 -19.02 13.77
N THR A 101 -7.44 -18.82 12.53
CA THR A 101 -6.47 -17.79 12.22
C THR A 101 -7.14 -16.42 12.11
N ARG A 102 -6.34 -15.35 12.09
CA ARG A 102 -6.84 -13.99 11.87
C ARG A 102 -7.64 -13.88 10.57
N ASP A 103 -7.16 -14.52 9.51
CA ASP A 103 -7.80 -14.48 8.19
C ASP A 103 -9.15 -15.20 8.18
N ASP A 104 -9.26 -16.31 8.92
CA ASP A 104 -10.54 -17.03 9.09
C ASP A 104 -11.58 -16.14 9.79
N VAL A 105 -11.17 -15.46 10.87
CA VAL A 105 -12.05 -14.55 11.62
C VAL A 105 -12.50 -13.38 10.74
N GLN A 106 -11.59 -12.77 9.97
CA GLN A 106 -11.93 -11.71 9.03
C GLN A 106 -12.83 -12.19 7.88
N GLY A 107 -12.62 -13.42 7.41
CA GLY A 107 -13.48 -14.05 6.41
C GLY A 107 -14.91 -14.27 6.92
N ILE A 108 -15.05 -14.72 8.16
CA ILE A 108 -16.36 -14.90 8.82
C ILE A 108 -17.03 -13.54 9.03
N ALA A 109 -16.30 -12.52 9.50
CA ALA A 109 -16.85 -11.18 9.71
C ALA A 109 -17.47 -10.60 8.43
N ARG A 110 -16.77 -10.67 7.30
CA ARG A 110 -17.30 -10.23 5.99
C ARG A 110 -18.54 -11.01 5.57
N ARG A 111 -18.54 -12.33 5.75
CA ARG A 111 -19.73 -13.16 5.45
C ARG A 111 -20.92 -12.80 6.34
N LEU A 112 -20.67 -12.47 7.60
CA LEU A 112 -21.72 -12.06 8.52
C LEU A 112 -22.34 -10.73 8.11
N GLU A 113 -21.53 -9.75 7.68
CA GLU A 113 -22.02 -8.48 7.13
C GLU A 113 -22.91 -8.72 5.89
N GLU A 114 -22.46 -9.56 4.96
CA GLU A 114 -23.22 -9.90 3.76
C GLU A 114 -24.55 -10.61 4.09
N ILE A 115 -24.53 -11.57 5.02
CA ILE A 115 -25.73 -12.27 5.47
C ILE A 115 -26.69 -11.31 6.15
N ASN A 116 -26.19 -10.45 7.04
CA ASN A 116 -27.02 -9.48 7.75
C ASN A 116 -27.69 -8.51 6.77
N GLU A 117 -26.98 -8.05 5.75
CA GLU A 117 -27.55 -7.18 4.72
C GLU A 117 -28.63 -7.91 3.90
N ARG A 118 -28.39 -9.16 3.50
CA ARG A 118 -29.40 -9.97 2.81
C ARG A 118 -30.64 -10.21 3.66
N ILE A 119 -30.46 -10.50 4.95
CA ILE A 119 -31.57 -10.68 5.90
C ILE A 119 -32.39 -9.40 5.99
N ARG A 120 -31.72 -8.25 6.10
CA ARG A 120 -32.37 -6.94 6.14
C ARG A 120 -33.20 -6.70 4.88
N LEU A 121 -32.60 -6.88 3.69
CA LEU A 121 -33.30 -6.69 2.42
C LEU A 121 -34.51 -7.63 2.27
N LEU A 122 -34.38 -8.89 2.69
CA LEU A 122 -35.49 -9.84 2.68
C LEU A 122 -36.58 -9.47 3.68
N ALA A 123 -36.21 -8.95 4.86
CA ALA A 123 -37.17 -8.48 5.84
C ALA A 123 -37.97 -7.28 5.31
N GLU A 124 -37.29 -6.28 4.74
CA GLU A 124 -37.90 -5.10 4.11
C GLU A 124 -38.83 -5.53 2.95
N ALA A 125 -38.39 -6.45 2.09
CA ALA A 125 -39.20 -6.95 0.98
C ALA A 125 -40.44 -7.72 1.46
N ARG A 126 -40.30 -8.53 2.51
CA ARG A 126 -41.42 -9.27 3.10
C ARG A 126 -42.44 -8.33 3.74
N GLU A 127 -41.97 -7.29 4.43
CA GLU A 127 -42.83 -6.28 5.03
C GLU A 127 -43.59 -5.50 3.96
N ALA A 128 -42.91 -5.06 2.90
CA ALA A 128 -43.55 -4.43 1.75
C ALA A 128 -44.59 -5.34 1.08
N ALA A 129 -44.28 -6.62 0.89
CA ALA A 129 -45.23 -7.59 0.33
C ALA A 129 -46.43 -7.84 1.26
N SER A 130 -46.21 -7.87 2.58
CA SER A 130 -47.28 -8.00 3.56
C SER A 130 -48.21 -6.79 3.57
N MET A 131 -47.67 -5.57 3.43
CA MET A 131 -48.47 -4.36 3.33
C MET A 131 -49.28 -4.30 2.02
N ALA A 132 -48.68 -4.73 0.90
CA ALA A 132 -49.38 -4.80 -0.39
C ALA A 132 -50.58 -5.77 -0.38
N LEU A 133 -50.53 -6.83 0.45
CA LEU A 133 -51.61 -7.79 0.63
C LEU A 133 -52.52 -7.49 1.83
N ALA A 134 -52.26 -6.40 2.56
CA ALA A 134 -53.02 -6.08 3.76
C ALA A 134 -54.46 -5.69 3.41
N VAL A 135 -55.41 -6.30 4.11
CA VAL A 135 -56.83 -5.92 4.05
C VAL A 135 -57.15 -5.09 5.29
N ASP A 136 -57.46 -3.82 5.07
CA ASP A 136 -57.81 -2.87 6.12
C ASP A 136 -59.33 -2.72 6.28
N ASP A 137 -59.73 -2.20 7.44
CA ASP A 137 -61.12 -1.83 7.72
C ASP A 137 -61.36 -0.41 7.22
N LEU A 138 -61.88 -0.28 5.99
CA LEU A 138 -62.07 1.04 5.36
C LEU A 138 -63.16 1.86 6.06
N LYS A 139 -64.01 1.24 6.90
CA LYS A 139 -65.05 1.95 7.66
C LYS A 139 -64.50 2.89 8.72
N GLN A 140 -63.20 2.80 9.04
CA GLN A 140 -62.52 3.73 9.93
C GLN A 140 -62.35 5.13 9.30
N ILE A 141 -62.52 5.27 7.97
CA ILE A 141 -62.49 6.56 7.27
C ILE A 141 -63.89 7.15 7.28
N ASN A 142 -64.00 8.41 7.72
CA ASN A 142 -65.27 9.11 7.76
C ASN A 142 -65.89 9.19 6.35
N GLY A 143 -67.15 8.78 6.27
CA GLY A 143 -67.89 8.74 5.01
C GLY A 143 -67.85 7.40 4.27
N ILE A 144 -67.04 6.44 4.72
CA ILE A 144 -67.06 5.06 4.23
C ILE A 144 -67.94 4.20 5.14
N GLY A 145 -69.17 3.91 4.69
CA GLY A 145 -70.05 2.94 5.34
C GLY A 145 -69.86 1.51 4.80
N PRO A 146 -70.48 0.49 5.41
CA PRO A 146 -70.33 -0.92 5.01
C PRO A 146 -70.64 -1.19 3.52
N VAL A 147 -71.65 -0.50 2.97
CA VAL A 147 -72.01 -0.62 1.55
C VAL A 147 -70.91 -0.08 0.65
N LEU A 148 -70.31 1.04 1.04
CA LEU A 148 -69.27 1.72 0.26
C LEU A 148 -67.94 0.97 0.34
N GLU A 149 -67.59 0.46 1.53
CA GLU A 149 -66.49 -0.46 1.72
C GLU A 149 -66.63 -1.69 0.81
N GLY A 150 -67.82 -2.30 0.73
CA GLY A 150 -68.07 -3.44 -0.16
C GLY A 150 -67.81 -3.13 -1.62
N LYS A 151 -68.23 -1.95 -2.09
CA LYS A 151 -67.98 -1.48 -3.46
C LYS A 151 -66.50 -1.20 -3.73
N LEU A 152 -65.80 -0.57 -2.79
CA LEU A 152 -64.35 -0.31 -2.89
C LEU A 152 -63.57 -1.63 -2.94
N LYS A 153 -63.91 -2.60 -2.08
CA LYS A 153 -63.31 -3.94 -2.08
C LYS A 153 -63.58 -4.69 -3.38
N ALA A 154 -64.80 -4.58 -3.93
CA ALA A 154 -65.14 -5.15 -5.24
C ALA A 154 -64.35 -4.49 -6.39
N ALA A 155 -64.01 -3.21 -6.26
CA ALA A 155 -63.14 -2.47 -7.18
C ALA A 155 -61.63 -2.72 -6.93
N GLY A 156 -61.26 -3.62 -6.00
CA GLY A 156 -59.87 -3.97 -5.69
C GLY A 156 -59.17 -3.05 -4.68
N ILE A 157 -59.91 -2.11 -4.08
CA ILE A 157 -59.41 -1.21 -3.03
C ILE A 157 -59.73 -1.84 -1.67
N CYS A 158 -58.70 -2.36 -1.03
CA CYS A 158 -58.79 -3.14 0.20
C CYS A 158 -57.91 -2.59 1.33
N SER A 159 -57.02 -1.63 1.08
CA SER A 159 -56.08 -1.08 2.08
C SER A 159 -56.11 0.44 2.20
N TYR A 160 -55.68 0.96 3.35
CA TYR A 160 -55.48 2.40 3.57
C TYR A 160 -54.40 2.96 2.64
N GLN A 161 -53.38 2.16 2.32
CA GLN A 161 -52.32 2.58 1.40
C GLN A 161 -52.89 2.87 0.00
N GLN A 162 -53.76 2.00 -0.52
CA GLN A 162 -54.39 2.19 -1.83
C GLN A 162 -55.25 3.45 -1.88
N ILE A 163 -55.97 3.77 -0.79
CA ILE A 163 -56.75 5.01 -0.71
C ILE A 163 -55.83 6.24 -0.63
N ALA A 164 -54.74 6.16 0.14
CA ALA A 164 -53.76 7.23 0.26
C ALA A 164 -53.00 7.51 -1.04
N ALA A 165 -52.86 6.51 -1.92
CA ALA A 165 -52.17 6.59 -3.20
C ALA A 165 -53.07 6.99 -4.39
N LEU A 166 -54.36 7.28 -4.15
CA LEU A 166 -55.29 7.67 -5.22
C LEU A 166 -54.83 8.97 -5.91
N ASN A 167 -54.69 8.90 -7.22
CA ASN A 167 -54.44 10.08 -8.04
C ASN A 167 -55.78 10.71 -8.52
N PRO A 168 -55.78 11.94 -9.06
CA PRO A 168 -57.02 12.59 -9.52
C PRO A 168 -57.86 11.79 -10.52
N ALA A 169 -57.21 11.03 -11.42
CA ALA A 169 -57.92 10.18 -12.38
C ALA A 169 -58.56 8.96 -11.69
N ASP A 170 -57.91 8.40 -10.67
CA ASP A 170 -58.48 7.30 -9.87
C ASP A 170 -59.69 7.77 -9.07
N ILE A 171 -59.61 8.97 -8.50
CA ILE A 171 -60.72 9.61 -7.77
C ILE A 171 -61.91 9.79 -8.71
N GLU A 172 -61.71 10.34 -9.91
CA GLU A 172 -62.78 10.54 -10.90
C GLU A 172 -63.44 9.23 -11.31
N ARG A 173 -62.65 8.18 -11.60
CA ARG A 173 -63.18 6.85 -11.92
C ARG A 173 -63.97 6.26 -10.75
N LEU A 174 -63.45 6.35 -9.53
CA LEU A 174 -64.15 5.83 -8.35
C LEU A 174 -65.46 6.57 -8.10
N GLU A 175 -65.46 7.89 -8.16
CA GLU A 175 -66.66 8.70 -7.94
C GLU A 175 -67.73 8.44 -9.01
N THR A 176 -67.33 8.20 -10.25
CA THR A 176 -68.22 8.01 -11.40
C THR A 176 -68.73 6.57 -11.54
N GLU A 177 -67.86 5.58 -11.41
CA GLU A 177 -68.13 4.19 -11.78
C GLU A 177 -68.42 3.28 -10.58
N VAL A 178 -67.91 3.61 -9.40
CA VAL A 178 -68.00 2.74 -8.21
C VAL A 178 -68.95 3.33 -7.16
N ILE A 179 -68.68 4.57 -6.76
CA ILE A 179 -69.37 5.25 -5.67
C ILE A 179 -70.67 5.88 -6.16
N HIS A 180 -70.70 6.36 -7.41
CA HIS A 180 -71.77 7.17 -8.00
C HIS A 180 -72.14 8.38 -7.13
N PHE A 181 -71.13 9.02 -6.54
CA PHE A 181 -71.30 10.17 -5.67
C PHE A 181 -70.05 11.06 -5.75
N SER A 182 -70.20 12.22 -6.38
CA SER A 182 -69.06 13.11 -6.65
C SER A 182 -68.69 13.99 -5.46
N GLY A 183 -67.40 14.27 -5.34
CA GLY A 183 -66.79 15.21 -4.40
C GLY A 183 -66.62 14.70 -2.98
N ARG A 184 -67.06 13.46 -2.67
CA ARG A 184 -67.03 12.94 -1.30
C ARG A 184 -65.62 12.61 -0.84
N ILE A 185 -64.81 12.05 -1.73
CA ILE A 185 -63.43 11.64 -1.42
C ILE A 185 -62.62 12.86 -0.94
N ASN A 186 -62.82 14.00 -1.59
CA ASN A 186 -62.17 15.26 -1.25
C ASN A 186 -62.84 15.97 -0.06
N ARG A 187 -64.17 16.04 -0.03
CA ARG A 187 -64.91 16.74 1.05
C ARG A 187 -64.68 16.10 2.41
N ASP A 188 -64.69 14.77 2.45
CA ASP A 188 -64.51 14.00 3.68
C ASP A 188 -63.01 13.67 3.90
N ASP A 189 -62.07 14.23 3.14
CA ASP A 189 -60.62 14.00 3.24
C ASP A 189 -60.22 12.52 3.44
N TRP A 190 -60.66 11.65 2.52
CA TRP A 190 -60.37 10.22 2.63
C TRP A 190 -58.87 9.93 2.52
N ILE A 191 -58.17 10.69 1.69
CA ILE A 191 -56.73 10.53 1.45
C ILE A 191 -55.94 10.87 2.72
N GLY A 192 -56.22 12.01 3.36
CA GLY A 192 -55.55 12.40 4.60
C GLY A 192 -55.85 11.46 5.77
N GLN A 193 -57.10 11.01 5.90
CA GLN A 193 -57.47 10.02 6.90
C GLN A 193 -56.82 8.66 6.66
N ALA A 194 -56.78 8.19 5.41
CA ALA A 194 -56.12 6.94 5.06
C ALA A 194 -54.61 7.00 5.37
N ARG A 195 -53.94 8.13 5.11
CA ARG A 195 -52.53 8.32 5.52
C ARG A 195 -52.34 8.22 7.02
N THR A 196 -53.22 8.87 7.78
CA THR A 196 -53.16 8.88 9.25
C THR A 196 -53.39 7.47 9.82
N LEU A 197 -54.39 6.75 9.32
CA LEU A 197 -54.71 5.39 9.74
C LEU A 197 -53.61 4.39 9.33
N HIS A 198 -53.04 4.55 8.14
CA HIS A 198 -51.91 3.73 7.69
C HIS A 198 -50.69 3.95 8.60
N LEU A 199 -50.32 5.20 8.88
CA LEU A 199 -49.21 5.54 9.77
C LEU A 199 -49.45 5.01 11.19
N SER A 200 -50.66 5.15 11.72
CA SER A 200 -51.01 4.63 13.04
C SER A 200 -50.96 3.11 13.13
N LYS A 201 -51.27 2.40 12.04
CA LYS A 201 -51.33 0.92 12.02
C LYS A 201 -49.98 0.27 11.70
N TYR A 202 -49.22 0.85 10.78
CA TYR A 202 -47.99 0.26 10.24
C TYR A 202 -46.72 1.02 10.65
N GLY A 203 -46.83 2.22 11.24
CA GLY A 203 -45.68 3.01 11.68
C GLY A 203 -44.84 3.61 10.54
N VAL A 204 -45.31 3.46 9.30
CA VAL A 204 -44.65 3.95 8.08
C VAL A 204 -45.60 4.86 7.31
N GLU A 205 -45.07 5.85 6.60
CA GLU A 205 -45.88 6.66 5.69
C GLU A 205 -46.24 5.83 4.43
N PRO A 206 -47.50 5.92 3.95
CA PRO A 206 -47.89 5.24 2.73
C PRO A 206 -47.19 5.89 1.54
N ARG A 207 -46.51 5.05 0.75
CA ARG A 207 -45.82 5.44 -0.49
C ARG A 207 -46.79 5.55 -1.66
#